data_AF-A0A846CYT9-F1
#
_entry.id   AF-A0A846CYT9-F1
#
_cell.length_a   1.000
_cell.length_b   1.000
_cell.length_c   1.000
_cell.angle_alpha   90.00
_cell.angle_beta   90.00
_cell.angle_gamma   90.00
#
_symmetry.space_group_name_H-M   'P 1'
#
loop_
_entity.id
_entity.type
_entity.pdbx_description
1 polymer ?
#
loop_
_entity_poly.entity_id
_entity_poly.type
_entity_poly.pdbx_seq_one_letter_code
_entity_poly.pdbx_strand_id
1 'polypeptide(L)'
;MNKKLVTCFISYSRRESSIFVEELISSLPEITFWVDKSIIPGTTWKIELVDAIRNNDVFLYIASDSSMKSIYCELELLNAISNSKPVIPVIGECVDIGQHEILQSIQGVVLENDQEKDFAKIKKAILDVVKIRVDSTISKLIIFEDAKFKNTIILNGSRVSIGRNPQYAPCSSLIKVGNKYTSKHHLDIIKISNRWILENKSLNGTYVNHKLCEAKVLINNDVIHISKNIYLKYQEESISDILIDYDSTVSNHPSDE
;
A
#
# COMPACT_ATOMS: atom_id res chain seq x y z
N MET A 1 18.95 -14.56 -11.82
CA MET A 1 17.80 -15.26 -11.22
C MET A 1 16.61 -14.30 -11.28
N ASN A 2 15.52 -14.66 -11.96
CA ASN A 2 14.32 -13.82 -12.02
C ASN A 2 13.74 -13.67 -10.61
N LYS A 3 13.75 -12.44 -10.08
CA LYS A 3 13.20 -12.12 -8.77
C LYS A 3 11.68 -12.29 -8.84
N LYS A 4 11.14 -13.21 -8.05
CA LYS A 4 9.68 -13.38 -7.91
C LYS A 4 9.10 -12.10 -7.32
N LEU A 5 8.16 -11.47 -8.02
CA LEU A 5 7.68 -10.12 -7.74
C LEU A 5 6.63 -10.04 -6.62
N VAL A 6 6.04 -11.18 -6.22
CA VAL A 6 4.97 -11.23 -5.23
C VAL A 6 5.31 -12.21 -4.12
N THR A 7 5.16 -11.73 -2.89
CA THR A 7 5.39 -12.48 -1.65
C THR A 7 4.08 -12.61 -0.87
N CYS A 8 3.79 -13.81 -0.36
CA CYS A 8 2.52 -14.11 0.28
C CYS A 8 2.75 -14.90 1.57
N PHE A 9 2.30 -14.34 2.69
CA PHE A 9 2.24 -15.07 3.96
C PHE A 9 1.01 -15.96 3.95
N ILE A 10 1.14 -17.24 4.31
CA ILE A 10 0.00 -18.15 4.45
C ILE A 10 -0.21 -18.49 5.93
N SER A 11 -1.37 -18.14 6.46
CA SER A 11 -1.87 -18.62 7.75
C SER A 11 -2.82 -19.80 7.52
N TYR A 12 -2.53 -20.95 8.13
CA TYR A 12 -3.31 -22.18 7.94
C TYR A 12 -3.20 -23.13 9.14
N SER A 13 -4.16 -24.06 9.25
CA SER A 13 -4.05 -25.18 10.19
C SER A 13 -3.19 -26.29 9.59
N ARG A 14 -2.05 -26.59 10.22
CA ARG A 14 -1.19 -27.72 9.83
C ARG A 14 -1.89 -29.08 9.92
N ARG A 15 -2.90 -29.21 10.77
CA ARG A 15 -3.62 -30.48 10.98
C ARG A 15 -4.52 -30.84 9.80
N GLU A 16 -5.10 -29.84 9.14
CA GLU A 16 -6.15 -30.04 8.13
C GLU A 16 -5.74 -29.58 6.74
N SER A 17 -4.86 -28.57 6.63
CA SER A 17 -4.62 -27.86 5.38
C SER A 17 -3.20 -28.00 4.84
N SER A 18 -2.32 -28.80 5.48
CA SER A 18 -0.91 -28.93 5.05
C SER A 18 -0.75 -29.41 3.62
N ILE A 19 -1.47 -30.47 3.23
CA ILE A 19 -1.39 -31.03 1.86
C ILE A 19 -1.81 -29.99 0.83
N PHE A 20 -2.96 -29.34 1.05
CA PHE A 20 -3.46 -28.27 0.18
C PHE A 20 -2.46 -27.12 0.02
N VAL A 21 -1.82 -26.69 1.12
CA VAL A 21 -0.84 -25.61 1.09
C VAL A 21 0.43 -26.03 0.33
N GLU A 22 0.92 -27.25 0.53
CA GLU A 22 2.08 -27.77 -0.21
C GLU A 22 1.82 -27.86 -1.72
N GLU A 23 0.63 -28.33 -2.11
CA GLU A 23 0.19 -28.37 -3.50
C GLU A 23 0.04 -26.97 -4.10
N LEU A 24 -0.57 -26.03 -3.36
CA LEU A 24 -0.71 -24.64 -3.79
C LEU A 24 0.66 -24.00 -4.06
N ILE A 25 1.61 -24.15 -3.13
CA ILE A 25 2.97 -23.63 -3.27
C ILE A 25 3.66 -24.23 -4.50
N SER A 26 3.49 -25.53 -4.72
CA SER A 26 4.10 -26.25 -5.84
C SER A 26 3.50 -25.83 -7.19
N SER A 27 2.20 -25.52 -7.21
CA SER A 27 1.46 -25.13 -8.42
C SER A 27 1.69 -23.69 -8.87
N LEU A 28 2.16 -22.81 -7.97
CA LEU A 28 2.33 -21.38 -8.20
C LEU A 28 3.80 -20.95 -8.01
N PRO A 29 4.73 -21.44 -8.85
CA PRO A 29 6.16 -21.19 -8.69
C PRO A 29 6.55 -19.72 -8.88
N GLU A 30 5.73 -18.86 -9.46
CA GLU A 30 5.99 -17.43 -9.63
C GLU A 30 5.75 -16.58 -8.38
N ILE A 31 5.03 -17.11 -7.39
CA ILE A 31 4.77 -16.46 -6.09
C ILE A 31 5.75 -17.02 -5.06
N THR A 32 6.26 -16.15 -4.18
CA THR A 32 7.06 -16.58 -3.03
C THR A 32 6.14 -16.72 -1.83
N PHE A 33 5.90 -17.95 -1.38
CA PHE A 33 5.09 -18.18 -0.19
C PHE A 33 5.96 -18.28 1.06
N TRP A 34 5.52 -17.60 2.11
CA TRP A 34 6.02 -17.78 3.46
C TRP A 34 5.00 -18.60 4.24
N VAL A 35 5.44 -19.72 4.81
CA VAL A 35 4.66 -20.60 5.68
C VAL A 35 5.42 -20.79 6.98
N ASP A 36 4.71 -20.88 8.10
CA ASP A 36 5.34 -21.20 9.39
C ASP A 36 5.87 -22.65 9.38
N LYS A 37 7.20 -22.80 9.22
CA LYS A 37 7.91 -24.08 9.32
C LYS A 37 8.51 -24.22 10.71
N SER A 38 7.68 -24.65 11.65
CA SER A 38 8.04 -25.21 12.97
C SER A 38 8.48 -24.25 14.06
N ILE A 39 7.76 -24.37 15.18
CA ILE A 39 8.03 -23.80 16.49
C ILE A 39 9.23 -24.51 17.11
N ILE A 40 10.33 -23.82 17.34
CA ILE A 40 11.40 -24.28 18.25
C ILE A 40 11.05 -23.74 19.65
N PRO A 41 10.85 -24.60 20.66
CA PRO A 41 10.61 -24.13 22.03
C PRO A 41 11.80 -23.29 22.52
N GLY A 42 11.57 -22.03 22.89
CA GLY A 42 12.55 -21.16 23.56
C GLY A 42 13.05 -19.93 22.79
N THR A 43 12.62 -19.71 21.54
CA THR A 43 13.00 -18.50 20.77
C THR A 43 11.98 -17.36 20.87
N THR A 44 12.43 -16.13 20.60
CA THR A 44 11.68 -14.86 20.57
C THR A 44 10.69 -14.79 19.38
N TRP A 45 9.84 -15.82 19.27
CA TRP A 45 8.97 -16.17 18.14
C TRP A 45 8.05 -15.04 17.63
N LYS A 46 7.72 -14.07 18.49
CA LYS A 46 6.81 -12.98 18.14
C LYS A 46 7.39 -11.98 17.12
N ILE A 47 8.70 -11.81 17.05
CA ILE A 47 9.31 -10.77 16.19
C ILE A 47 9.36 -11.25 14.73
N GLU A 48 9.92 -12.43 14.48
CA GLU A 48 10.05 -12.97 13.12
C GLU A 48 8.70 -13.18 12.43
N LEU A 49 7.68 -13.62 13.17
CA LEU A 49 6.32 -13.79 12.65
C LEU A 49 5.67 -12.44 12.28
N VAL A 50 5.81 -11.44 13.15
CA VAL A 50 5.31 -10.08 12.89
C VAL A 50 6.02 -9.45 11.71
N ASP A 51 7.34 -9.62 11.61
CA ASP A 51 8.13 -9.12 10.50
C ASP A 51 7.81 -9.86 9.20
N ALA A 52 7.58 -11.17 9.24
CA ALA A 52 7.13 -11.93 8.08
C ALA A 52 5.77 -11.42 7.58
N ILE A 53 4.78 -11.23 8.46
CA ILE A 53 3.48 -10.66 8.10
C ILE A 53 3.66 -9.25 7.52
N ARG A 54 4.53 -8.42 8.11
CA ARG A 54 4.79 -7.05 7.64
C ARG A 54 5.46 -7.03 6.26
N ASN A 55 6.40 -7.92 6.01
CA ASN A 55 7.26 -7.87 4.82
C ASN A 55 6.68 -8.61 3.60
N ASN A 56 5.68 -9.47 3.77
CA ASN A 56 4.99 -10.10 2.62
C ASN A 56 3.96 -9.16 1.99
N ASP A 57 3.69 -9.24 0.69
CA ASP A 57 2.74 -8.34 0.00
C ASP A 57 1.28 -8.61 0.39
N VAL A 58 0.94 -9.88 0.53
CA VAL A 58 -0.41 -10.40 0.78
C VAL A 58 -0.41 -11.36 1.95
N PHE A 59 -1.51 -11.38 2.72
CA PHE A 59 -1.79 -12.36 3.76
C PHE A 59 -2.94 -13.27 3.30
N LEU A 60 -2.62 -14.54 3.03
CA LEU A 60 -3.57 -15.56 2.62
C LEU A 60 -3.99 -16.38 3.84
N TYR A 61 -5.28 -16.39 4.17
CA TYR A 61 -5.82 -17.14 5.30
C TYR A 61 -6.55 -18.37 4.77
N ILE A 62 -6.05 -19.57 5.06
CA ILE A 62 -6.71 -20.83 4.68
C ILE A 62 -7.70 -21.21 5.78
N ALA A 63 -8.99 -21.02 5.51
CA ALA A 63 -10.05 -21.28 6.46
C ALA A 63 -10.34 -22.77 6.57
N SER A 64 -10.33 -23.27 7.80
CA SER A 64 -10.73 -24.60 8.21
C SER A 64 -11.28 -24.53 9.64
N ASP A 65 -12.00 -25.55 10.08
CA ASP A 65 -12.51 -25.62 11.45
C ASP A 65 -11.40 -25.46 12.50
N SER A 66 -10.23 -26.05 12.24
CA SER A 66 -9.07 -25.91 13.13
C SER A 66 -8.40 -24.54 13.05
N SER A 67 -8.31 -23.91 11.88
CA SER A 67 -7.66 -22.58 11.78
C SER A 67 -8.50 -21.50 12.45
N MET A 68 -9.83 -21.56 12.32
CA MET A 68 -10.76 -20.63 12.96
C MET A 68 -10.80 -20.77 14.49
N LYS A 69 -10.48 -21.95 15.03
CA LYS A 69 -10.38 -22.20 16.49
C LYS A 69 -8.96 -21.98 17.04
N SER A 70 -8.00 -21.68 16.18
CA SER A 70 -6.59 -21.53 16.56
C SER A 70 -6.31 -20.09 17.00
N ILE A 71 -5.99 -19.92 18.28
CA ILE A 71 -5.56 -18.63 18.83
C ILE A 71 -4.36 -18.04 18.06
N TYR A 72 -3.49 -18.87 17.51
CA TYR A 72 -2.34 -18.42 16.74
C TYR A 72 -2.77 -17.83 15.39
N CYS A 73 -3.65 -18.52 14.66
CA CYS A 73 -4.18 -18.02 13.38
C CYS A 73 -5.00 -16.74 13.59
N GLU A 74 -5.72 -16.64 14.71
CA GLU A 74 -6.46 -15.43 15.08
C GLU A 74 -5.51 -14.25 15.36
N LEU A 75 -4.44 -14.46 16.13
CA LEU A 75 -3.44 -13.42 16.39
C LEU A 75 -2.74 -12.95 15.11
N GLU A 76 -2.40 -13.87 14.20
CA GLU A 76 -1.81 -13.53 12.91
C GLU A 76 -2.75 -12.70 12.04
N LEU A 77 -4.03 -13.11 11.96
CA LEU A 77 -5.08 -12.41 11.21
C LEU A 77 -5.30 -11.00 11.75
N LEU A 78 -5.41 -10.84 13.07
CA LEU A 78 -5.54 -9.54 13.73
C LEU A 78 -4.32 -8.65 13.49
N ASN A 79 -3.11 -9.23 13.53
CA ASN A 79 -1.89 -8.51 13.22
C ASN A 79 -1.86 -8.04 11.75
N ALA A 80 -2.25 -8.90 10.81
CA ALA A 80 -2.34 -8.54 9.40
C ALA A 80 -3.30 -7.36 9.18
N ILE A 81 -4.50 -7.44 9.74
CA ILE A 81 -5.53 -6.39 9.65
C ILE A 81 -5.05 -5.07 10.28
N SER A 82 -4.47 -5.14 11.48
CA SER A 82 -3.95 -3.97 12.20
C SER A 82 -2.85 -3.24 11.41
N ASN A 83 -2.08 -3.97 10.60
CA ASN A 83 -1.05 -3.42 9.72
C ASN A 83 -1.58 -3.04 8.33
N SER A 84 -2.91 -3.02 8.12
CA SER A 84 -3.54 -2.78 6.80
C SER A 84 -2.99 -3.69 5.70
N LYS A 85 -2.62 -4.93 6.06
CA LYS A 85 -2.17 -5.95 5.11
C LYS A 85 -3.39 -6.44 4.33
N PRO A 86 -3.32 -6.56 2.99
CA PRO A 86 -4.39 -7.20 2.24
C PRO A 86 -4.55 -8.66 2.68
N VAL A 87 -5.73 -8.98 3.20
CA VAL A 87 -6.09 -10.32 3.64
C VAL A 87 -6.98 -10.96 2.58
N ILE A 88 -6.64 -12.17 2.16
CA ILE A 88 -7.45 -13.00 1.25
C ILE A 88 -7.84 -14.28 1.99
N PRO A 89 -9.09 -14.40 2.46
CA PRO A 89 -9.61 -15.68 2.95
C PRO A 89 -9.77 -16.67 1.80
N VAL A 90 -9.35 -17.92 2.01
CA VAL A 90 -9.60 -19.06 1.13
C VAL A 90 -10.50 -20.03 1.89
N ILE A 91 -11.71 -20.27 1.38
CA ILE A 91 -12.79 -20.94 2.09
C ILE A 91 -13.16 -22.22 1.34
N GLY A 92 -12.99 -23.37 1.99
CA GLY A 92 -13.42 -24.66 1.45
C GLY A 92 -14.94 -24.79 1.39
N GLU A 93 -15.46 -25.65 0.51
CA GLU A 93 -16.91 -25.84 0.30
C GLU A 93 -17.66 -26.19 1.60
N CYS A 94 -17.04 -26.99 2.48
CA CYS A 94 -17.64 -27.44 3.73
C CYS A 94 -17.30 -26.57 4.96
N VAL A 95 -16.68 -25.40 4.78
CA VAL A 95 -16.22 -24.55 5.89
C VAL A 95 -17.26 -23.48 6.20
N ASP A 96 -17.87 -23.55 7.38
CA ASP A 96 -18.81 -22.54 7.85
C ASP A 96 -18.07 -21.40 8.57
N ILE A 97 -17.90 -20.27 7.87
CA ILE A 97 -17.36 -19.03 8.46
C ILE A 97 -18.43 -18.18 9.16
N GLY A 98 -19.68 -18.69 9.26
CA GLY A 98 -20.86 -18.05 9.84
C GLY A 98 -20.72 -17.55 11.28
N GLN A 99 -19.70 -18.01 11.99
CA GLN A 99 -19.39 -17.58 13.36
C GLN A 99 -18.13 -16.70 13.46
N HIS A 100 -17.40 -16.48 12.37
CA HIS A 100 -16.15 -15.73 12.37
C HIS A 100 -16.34 -14.32 11.77
N GLU A 101 -16.59 -13.34 12.64
CA GLU A 101 -16.96 -11.95 12.26
C GLU A 101 -16.01 -11.33 11.23
N ILE A 102 -14.70 -11.45 11.44
CA ILE A 102 -13.68 -10.87 10.54
C ILE A 102 -13.74 -11.50 9.15
N LEU A 103 -13.80 -12.83 9.05
CA LEU A 103 -13.76 -13.52 7.76
C LEU A 103 -15.01 -13.25 6.92
N GLN A 104 -16.16 -12.99 7.57
CA GLN A 104 -17.38 -12.58 6.86
C GLN A 104 -17.30 -11.16 6.29
N SER A 105 -16.54 -10.28 6.95
CA SER A 105 -16.39 -8.89 6.52
C SER A 105 -15.43 -8.71 5.35
N ILE A 106 -14.73 -9.77 4.93
CA ILE A 106 -13.71 -9.75 3.88
C ILE A 106 -14.15 -10.65 2.72
N GLN A 107 -14.12 -10.14 1.49
CA GLN A 107 -14.39 -10.95 0.32
C GLN A 107 -13.24 -11.95 0.08
N GLY A 108 -13.55 -13.25 0.13
CA GLY A 108 -12.59 -14.34 -0.05
C GLY A 108 -12.76 -15.11 -1.36
N VAL A 109 -11.89 -16.11 -1.55
CA VAL A 109 -11.97 -17.12 -2.60
C VAL A 109 -12.67 -18.35 -2.04
N VAL A 110 -13.80 -18.73 -2.63
CA VAL A 110 -14.50 -19.98 -2.31
C VAL A 110 -14.02 -21.09 -3.24
N LEU A 111 -13.64 -22.22 -2.66
CA LEU A 111 -13.15 -23.40 -3.37
C LEU A 111 -14.33 -24.23 -3.90
N GLU A 112 -14.17 -24.78 -5.10
CA GLU A 112 -15.18 -25.57 -5.81
C GLU A 112 -14.80 -27.05 -5.92
N ASN A 113 -13.83 -27.51 -5.11
CA ASN A 113 -13.30 -28.89 -5.17
C ASN A 113 -12.74 -29.27 -6.55
N ASP A 114 -12.24 -28.26 -7.29
CA ASP A 114 -11.56 -28.41 -8.57
C ASP A 114 -10.21 -27.70 -8.44
N GLN A 115 -9.17 -28.49 -8.16
CA GLN A 115 -7.86 -27.99 -7.77
C GLN A 115 -7.25 -27.01 -8.78
N GLU A 116 -7.37 -27.28 -10.09
CA GLU A 116 -6.80 -26.41 -11.12
C GLU A 116 -7.52 -25.05 -11.15
N LYS A 117 -8.85 -25.06 -11.10
CA LYS A 117 -9.65 -23.82 -11.07
C LYS A 117 -9.45 -23.05 -9.78
N ASP A 118 -9.41 -23.76 -8.66
CA ASP A 118 -9.25 -23.18 -7.33
C ASP A 118 -7.90 -22.48 -7.19
N PHE A 119 -6.82 -23.12 -7.63
CA PHE A 119 -5.49 -22.51 -7.62
C PHE A 119 -5.41 -21.31 -8.58
N ALA A 120 -6.07 -21.38 -9.74
CA ALA A 120 -6.17 -20.24 -10.66
C ALA A 120 -6.91 -19.05 -10.04
N LYS A 121 -7.99 -19.29 -9.28
CA LYS A 121 -8.72 -18.25 -8.55
C LYS A 121 -7.88 -17.62 -7.45
N ILE A 122 -7.17 -18.43 -6.65
CA ILE A 122 -6.27 -17.94 -5.60
C ILE A 122 -5.16 -17.09 -6.21
N LYS A 123 -4.50 -17.58 -7.27
CA LYS A 123 -3.48 -16.83 -8.01
C LYS A 123 -4.03 -15.49 -8.49
N LYS A 124 -5.20 -15.50 -9.14
CA LYS A 124 -5.83 -14.28 -9.63
C LYS A 124 -6.09 -13.29 -8.49
N ALA A 125 -6.66 -13.73 -7.37
CA ALA A 125 -6.93 -12.89 -6.22
C ALA A 125 -5.65 -12.25 -5.64
N ILE A 126 -4.57 -13.04 -5.49
CA ILE A 126 -3.27 -12.53 -5.03
C ILE A 126 -2.74 -11.46 -5.99
N LEU A 127 -2.75 -11.74 -7.29
CA LEU A 127 -2.22 -10.80 -8.29
C LEU A 127 -3.08 -9.54 -8.42
N ASP A 128 -4.41 -9.64 -8.33
CA ASP A 128 -5.32 -8.50 -8.41
C ASP A 128 -5.13 -7.56 -7.21
N VAL A 129 -4.95 -8.11 -6.00
CA VAL A 129 -4.63 -7.34 -4.81
C VAL A 129 -3.30 -6.59 -4.94
N VAL A 130 -2.28 -7.26 -5.48
CA VAL A 130 -0.98 -6.62 -5.72
C VAL A 130 -1.09 -5.58 -6.83
N LYS A 131 -1.80 -5.86 -7.92
CA LYS A 131 -2.04 -4.91 -9.01
C LYS A 131 -2.77 -3.67 -8.53
N ILE A 132 -3.82 -3.77 -7.72
CA ILE A 132 -4.49 -2.59 -7.12
C ILE A 132 -3.47 -1.72 -6.36
N ARG A 133 -2.50 -2.35 -5.71
CA ARG A 133 -1.45 -1.67 -4.96
C ARG A 133 -0.30 -1.14 -5.84
N VAL A 134 -0.05 -1.74 -6.99
CA VAL A 134 0.97 -1.31 -7.99
C VAL A 134 0.41 -0.25 -8.95
N ASP A 135 -0.89 -0.31 -9.25
CA ASP A 135 -1.67 0.72 -9.94
C ASP A 135 -2.08 1.87 -8.98
N SER A 136 -1.71 1.77 -7.71
CA SER A 136 -1.82 2.90 -6.78
C SER A 136 -0.83 3.97 -7.21
N THR A 137 -1.35 5.01 -7.84
CA THR A 137 -0.55 6.15 -8.26
C THR A 137 0.01 6.88 -7.04
N ILE A 138 1.33 6.97 -6.92
CA ILE A 138 1.94 7.83 -5.93
C ILE A 138 1.76 9.27 -6.41
N SER A 139 1.01 10.03 -5.65
CA SER A 139 0.89 11.47 -5.83
C SER A 139 2.01 12.17 -5.05
N LYS A 140 2.78 13.01 -5.73
CA LYS A 140 3.86 13.78 -5.11
C LYS A 140 3.81 15.25 -5.52
N LEU A 141 4.38 16.10 -4.67
CA LEU A 141 4.64 17.50 -4.95
C LEU A 141 6.15 17.74 -4.98
N ILE A 142 6.63 18.27 -6.08
CA ILE A 142 8.02 18.71 -6.22
C ILE A 142 8.07 20.21 -5.97
N ILE A 143 8.85 20.63 -4.97
CA ILE A 143 8.98 22.02 -4.54
C ILE A 143 10.15 22.67 -5.27
N PHE A 144 9.88 23.81 -5.88
CA PHE A 144 10.89 24.68 -6.47
C PHE A 144 10.87 26.06 -5.81
N GLU A 145 12.06 26.61 -5.60
CA GLU A 145 12.26 27.98 -5.15
C GLU A 145 13.40 28.59 -5.97
N ASP A 146 13.17 29.79 -6.51
CA ASP A 146 14.10 30.50 -7.42
C ASP A 146 14.56 29.60 -8.59
N ALA A 147 13.60 28.85 -9.16
CA ALA A 147 13.81 27.87 -10.22
C ALA A 147 14.76 26.69 -9.88
N LYS A 148 15.11 26.51 -8.60
CA LYS A 148 15.90 25.38 -8.12
C LYS A 148 15.03 24.37 -7.39
N PHE A 149 15.27 23.09 -7.65
CA PHE A 149 14.69 22.00 -6.89
C PHE A 149 15.04 22.16 -5.40
N LYS A 150 14.05 21.99 -4.53
CA LYS A 150 14.24 22.03 -3.07
C LYS A 150 13.96 20.71 -2.42
N ASN A 151 12.80 20.12 -2.70
CA ASN A 151 12.37 18.88 -2.06
C ASN A 151 11.24 18.22 -2.85
N THR A 152 11.02 16.92 -2.61
CA THR A 152 9.85 16.16 -3.07
C THR A 152 9.07 15.69 -1.85
N ILE A 153 7.76 15.85 -1.88
CA ILE A 153 6.86 15.41 -0.80
C ILE A 153 5.83 14.45 -1.37
N ILE A 154 5.74 13.27 -0.78
CA ILE A 154 4.70 12.29 -1.11
C ILE A 154 3.41 12.70 -0.41
N LEU A 155 2.31 12.78 -1.16
CA LEU A 155 1.00 13.09 -0.61
C LEU A 155 0.41 11.83 0.02
N ASN A 156 0.30 11.86 1.34
CA ASN A 156 -0.27 10.80 2.15
C ASN A 156 -1.42 11.32 3.03
N GLY A 157 -2.26 10.40 3.49
CA GLY A 157 -3.42 10.72 4.33
C GLY A 157 -4.57 11.35 3.54
N SER A 158 -5.52 11.95 4.26
CA SER A 158 -6.72 12.56 3.69
C SER A 158 -6.57 14.06 3.40
N ARG A 159 -5.62 14.74 4.04
CA ARG A 159 -5.41 16.18 3.88
C ARG A 159 -3.99 16.62 4.17
N VAL A 160 -3.48 17.50 3.33
CA VAL A 160 -2.16 18.12 3.44
C VAL A 160 -2.32 19.64 3.40
N SER A 161 -1.81 20.35 4.41
CA SER A 161 -1.83 21.82 4.43
C SER A 161 -0.46 22.40 4.13
N ILE A 162 -0.45 23.46 3.32
CA ILE A 162 0.77 24.15 2.89
C ILE A 162 0.70 25.62 3.30
N GLY A 163 1.79 26.15 3.84
CA GLY A 163 1.92 27.57 4.14
C GLY A 163 3.19 27.91 4.91
N ARG A 164 3.39 29.20 5.22
CA ARG A 164 4.56 29.67 5.98
C ARG A 164 4.55 29.18 7.43
N ASN A 165 3.38 29.03 8.02
CA ASN A 165 3.22 28.51 9.36
C ASN A 165 1.86 27.81 9.52
N PRO A 166 1.71 26.58 8.98
CA PRO A 166 0.43 25.91 8.84
C PRO A 166 -0.04 25.22 10.13
N GLN A 167 0.59 25.49 11.28
CA GLN A 167 0.31 24.89 12.59
C GLN A 167 -1.11 25.16 13.15
N TYR A 168 -1.96 25.86 12.40
CA TYR A 168 -3.37 26.11 12.72
C TYR A 168 -4.34 25.29 11.86
N ALA A 169 -3.83 24.46 10.94
CA ALA A 169 -4.66 23.63 10.07
C ALA A 169 -4.90 22.24 10.69
N PRO A 170 -6.15 21.73 10.74
CA PRO A 170 -6.46 20.40 11.26
C PRO A 170 -6.09 19.32 10.23
N CYS A 171 -4.82 18.91 10.17
CA CYS A 171 -4.30 18.08 9.06
C CYS A 171 -3.31 16.99 9.49
N SER A 172 -3.27 15.91 8.69
CA SER A 172 -2.37 14.76 8.87
C SER A 172 -0.91 15.05 8.47
N SER A 173 -0.64 16.12 7.72
CA SER A 173 0.72 16.51 7.31
C SER A 173 0.82 18.02 7.05
N LEU A 174 1.91 18.64 7.54
CA LEU A 174 2.15 20.07 7.46
C LEU A 174 3.38 20.36 6.60
N ILE A 175 3.19 21.07 5.49
CA ILE A 175 4.29 21.46 4.60
C ILE A 175 4.59 22.95 4.83
N LYS A 176 5.72 23.20 5.50
CA LYS A 176 6.26 24.55 5.66
C LYS A 176 6.99 24.95 4.38
N VAL A 177 6.32 25.77 3.58
CA VAL A 177 6.87 26.32 2.35
C VAL A 177 6.52 27.80 2.34
N GLY A 178 7.51 28.66 2.07
CA GLY A 178 7.23 30.07 1.85
C GLY A 178 8.18 31.05 2.54
N ASN A 179 8.12 32.28 2.03
CA ASN A 179 8.72 33.46 2.62
C ASN A 179 7.60 34.42 3.07
N LYS A 180 7.92 35.69 3.37
CA LYS A 180 6.94 36.69 3.85
C LYS A 180 5.70 36.88 2.94
N TYR A 181 5.79 36.51 1.66
CA TYR A 181 4.68 36.61 0.71
C TYR A 181 3.75 35.39 0.71
N THR A 182 4.12 34.31 1.41
CA THR A 182 3.28 33.15 1.63
C THR A 182 2.42 33.32 2.88
N SER A 183 1.11 33.19 2.73
CA SER A 183 0.15 33.13 3.84
C SER A 183 0.51 32.04 4.87
N LYS A 184 0.17 32.26 6.15
CA LYS A 184 0.47 31.30 7.23
C LYS A 184 -0.15 29.92 6.93
N HIS A 185 -1.42 29.94 6.52
CA HIS A 185 -2.13 28.85 5.86
C HIS A 185 -2.41 29.34 4.43
N HIS A 186 -1.83 28.69 3.42
CA HIS A 186 -1.87 29.18 2.05
C HIS A 186 -2.80 28.34 1.18
N LEU A 187 -2.74 27.02 1.31
CA LEU A 187 -3.66 26.12 0.60
C LEU A 187 -3.79 24.80 1.35
N ASP A 188 -4.83 24.06 1.00
CA ASP A 188 -5.04 22.67 1.38
C ASP A 188 -5.11 21.78 0.15
N ILE A 189 -4.60 20.57 0.28
CA ILE A 189 -4.76 19.51 -0.71
C ILE A 189 -5.47 18.35 -0.02
N ILE A 190 -6.70 18.07 -0.45
CA ILE A 190 -7.61 17.12 0.18
C ILE A 190 -7.80 15.93 -0.76
N LYS A 191 -7.71 14.71 -0.22
CA LYS A 191 -8.01 13.49 -0.96
C LYS A 191 -9.50 13.20 -0.85
N ILE A 192 -10.20 13.22 -1.98
CA ILE A 192 -11.59 12.78 -2.08
C ILE A 192 -11.64 11.61 -3.06
N SER A 193 -12.07 10.45 -2.55
CA SER A 193 -11.98 9.16 -3.25
C SER A 193 -10.55 8.86 -3.69
N ASN A 194 -10.23 9.00 -4.98
CA ASN A 194 -8.89 8.79 -5.54
C ASN A 194 -8.36 10.01 -6.30
N ARG A 195 -8.81 11.22 -5.94
CA ARG A 195 -8.35 12.47 -6.56
C ARG A 195 -7.91 13.46 -5.50
N TRP A 196 -6.88 14.24 -5.82
CA TRP A 196 -6.41 15.33 -4.99
C TRP A 196 -7.04 16.64 -5.45
N ILE A 197 -7.65 17.34 -4.50
CA ILE A 197 -8.29 18.64 -4.73
C ILE A 197 -7.50 19.69 -3.97
N LEU A 198 -7.02 20.69 -4.70
CA LEU A 198 -6.45 21.90 -4.14
C LEU A 198 -7.59 22.84 -3.74
N GLU A 199 -7.51 23.40 -2.54
CA GLU A 199 -8.32 24.53 -2.07
C GLU A 199 -7.43 25.70 -1.67
N ASN A 200 -7.70 26.87 -2.22
CA ASN A 200 -7.02 28.11 -1.85
C ASN A 200 -7.47 28.57 -0.46
N LYS A 201 -6.49 28.90 0.38
CA LYS A 201 -6.68 29.53 1.70
C LYS A 201 -5.84 30.81 1.81
N SER A 202 -5.21 31.23 0.72
CA SER A 202 -4.28 32.33 0.68
C SER A 202 -5.00 33.66 0.51
N LEU A 203 -4.59 34.63 1.32
CA LEU A 203 -4.95 36.03 1.17
C LEU A 203 -4.35 36.68 -0.10
N ASN A 204 -3.26 36.10 -0.63
CA ASN A 204 -2.52 36.64 -1.78
C ASN A 204 -2.84 35.88 -3.09
N GLY A 205 -3.75 34.90 -3.02
CA GLY A 205 -4.11 34.02 -4.11
C GLY A 205 -3.16 32.84 -4.30
N THR A 206 -3.72 31.73 -4.75
CA THR A 206 -2.99 30.56 -5.26
C THR A 206 -3.28 30.42 -6.75
N TYR A 207 -2.25 30.20 -7.56
CA TYR A 207 -2.40 30.09 -9.02
C TYR A 207 -2.02 28.69 -9.47
N VAL A 208 -2.84 28.07 -10.32
CA VAL A 208 -2.53 26.78 -10.95
C VAL A 208 -2.41 27.01 -12.45
N ASN A 209 -1.28 26.65 -13.05
CA ASN A 209 -0.95 26.88 -14.46
C ASN A 209 -1.23 28.34 -14.88
N HIS A 210 -0.74 29.28 -14.07
CA HIS A 210 -0.88 30.74 -14.23
C HIS A 210 -2.32 31.30 -14.11
N LYS A 211 -3.31 30.50 -13.70
CA LYS A 211 -4.69 30.96 -13.45
C LYS A 211 -4.99 31.01 -11.95
N LEU A 212 -5.61 32.10 -11.49
CA LEU A 212 -6.10 32.19 -10.11
C LEU A 212 -7.08 31.06 -9.85
N CYS A 213 -6.91 30.36 -8.73
CA CYS A 213 -7.64 29.15 -8.44
C CYS A 213 -8.21 29.21 -7.02
N GLU A 214 -9.53 29.06 -6.89
CA GLU A 214 -10.19 28.89 -5.59
C GLU A 214 -10.21 27.42 -5.16
N ALA A 215 -10.61 26.52 -6.07
CA ALA A 215 -10.49 25.08 -5.88
C ALA A 215 -10.32 24.37 -7.22
N LYS A 216 -9.53 23.29 -7.25
CA LYS A 216 -9.28 22.52 -8.47
C LYS A 216 -8.87 21.08 -8.17
N VAL A 217 -9.44 20.14 -8.94
CA VAL A 217 -8.90 18.78 -9.05
C VAL A 217 -7.55 18.86 -9.77
N LEU A 218 -6.50 18.42 -9.08
CA LEU A 218 -5.15 18.38 -9.60
C LEU A 218 -5.03 17.27 -10.66
N ILE A 219 -4.29 17.58 -11.73
CA ILE A 219 -3.94 16.62 -12.79
C ILE A 219 -2.41 16.57 -12.93
N ASN A 220 -1.89 15.41 -13.34
CA ASN A 220 -0.45 15.19 -13.47
C ASN A 220 0.24 16.33 -14.23
N ASN A 221 1.36 16.82 -13.68
CA ASN A 221 2.15 17.98 -14.11
C ASN A 221 1.54 19.37 -13.88
N ASP A 222 0.42 19.50 -13.15
CA ASP A 222 -0.06 20.82 -12.71
C ASP A 222 1.01 21.58 -11.93
N VAL A 223 1.17 22.88 -12.24
CA VAL A 223 2.11 23.78 -11.56
C VAL A 223 1.33 24.75 -10.67
N ILE A 224 1.55 24.64 -9.37
CA ILE A 224 0.91 25.42 -8.32
C ILE A 224 1.87 26.51 -7.86
N HIS A 225 1.60 27.77 -8.19
CA HIS A 225 2.37 28.91 -7.73
C HIS A 225 1.83 29.41 -6.39
N ILE A 226 2.71 29.37 -5.38
CA ILE A 226 2.47 29.92 -4.04
C ILE A 226 2.92 31.39 -3.97
N SER A 227 4.01 31.71 -4.68
CA SER A 227 4.49 33.08 -4.84
C SER A 227 5.27 33.21 -6.15
N LYS A 228 5.76 34.41 -6.48
CA LYS A 228 6.58 34.65 -7.69
C LYS A 228 7.77 33.69 -7.81
N ASN A 229 8.38 33.33 -6.68
CA ASN A 229 9.61 32.56 -6.64
C ASN A 229 9.42 31.13 -6.19
N ILE A 230 8.23 30.77 -5.67
CA ILE A 230 7.97 29.44 -5.10
C ILE A 230 6.78 28.81 -5.82
N TYR A 231 7.04 27.65 -6.40
CA TYR A 231 6.01 26.85 -7.06
C TYR A 231 6.19 25.37 -6.75
N LEU A 232 5.09 24.64 -6.83
CA LEU A 232 5.02 23.20 -6.64
C LEU A 232 4.61 22.57 -7.97
N LYS A 233 5.22 21.45 -8.34
CA LYS A 233 4.74 20.63 -9.45
C LYS A 233 4.07 19.39 -8.89
N TYR A 234 2.80 19.20 -9.20
CA TYR A 234 2.07 17.98 -8.88
C TYR A 234 2.41 16.89 -9.88
N GLN A 235 2.75 15.71 -9.39
CA GLN A 235 3.03 14.56 -10.23
C GLN A 235 2.36 13.31 -9.69
N GLU A 236 1.93 12.49 -10.63
CA GLU A 236 1.37 11.17 -10.42
C GLU A 236 2.28 10.17 -11.13
N GLU A 237 2.81 9.22 -10.37
CA GLU A 237 3.65 8.14 -10.90
C GLU A 237 3.03 6.80 -10.53
N SER A 238 2.99 5.88 -11.50
CA SER A 238 2.61 4.50 -11.23
C SER A 238 3.71 3.84 -10.40
N ILE A 239 3.33 3.04 -9.41
CA ILE A 239 4.31 2.24 -8.65
C ILE A 239 4.98 1.22 -9.56
N SER A 240 4.32 0.76 -10.63
CA SER A 240 4.93 -0.08 -11.67
C SER A 240 6.17 0.57 -12.29
N ASP A 241 6.08 1.85 -12.61
CA ASP A 241 7.12 2.58 -13.35
C ASP A 241 8.34 2.84 -12.44
N ILE A 242 8.09 3.11 -11.16
CA ILE A 242 9.14 3.29 -10.14
C ILE A 242 9.90 1.98 -9.89
N LEU A 243 9.20 0.84 -9.84
CA LEU A 243 9.84 -0.47 -9.63
C LEU A 243 10.70 -0.88 -10.83
N ILE A 244 10.27 -0.57 -12.06
CA ILE A 244 11.04 -0.79 -13.29
C ILE A 244 12.31 0.06 -13.29
N ASP A 245 12.21 1.35 -12.93
CA ASP A 245 13.37 2.25 -12.84
C ASP A 245 14.36 1.79 -11.76
N TYR A 246 13.88 1.35 -10.60
CA TYR A 246 14.73 0.80 -9.54
C TYR A 246 15.50 -0.43 -10.01
N ASP A 247 14.85 -1.41 -10.65
CA ASP A 247 15.53 -2.61 -11.15
C ASP A 247 16.58 -2.28 -12.24
N SER A 248 16.31 -1.30 -13.11
CA SER A 248 17.26 -0.87 -14.15
C SER A 248 18.51 -0.16 -13.59
N THR A 249 18.39 0.53 -12.45
CA THR A 249 19.52 1.18 -11.78
C THR A 249 20.39 0.18 -11.01
N VAL A 250 19.80 -0.87 -10.45
CA VAL A 250 20.54 -1.92 -9.72
C VAL A 250 21.29 -2.87 -10.67
N SER A 251 20.77 -3.11 -11.88
CA SER A 251 21.47 -3.90 -12.90
C SER A 251 22.69 -3.24 -13.53
N ASN A 252 22.92 -1.95 -13.26
CA ASN A 252 24.06 -1.19 -13.79
C ASN A 252 25.20 -0.98 -12.77
N HIS A 253 25.18 -1.68 -11.63
CA HIS A 253 26.36 -1.71 -10.78
C HIS A 253 27.37 -2.70 -11.40
N PRO A 254 28.57 -2.26 -11.81
CA PRO A 254 29.60 -3.17 -12.25
C PRO A 254 29.89 -4.10 -11.08
N SER A 255 29.76 -5.40 -11.32
CA SER A 255 30.29 -6.41 -10.43
C SER A 255 31.79 -6.14 -10.29
N ASP A 256 32.16 -5.54 -9.15
CA ASP A 256 33.55 -5.40 -8.75
C ASP A 256 34.21 -6.79 -8.72
N GLU A 257 35.47 -6.78 -9.16
CA GLU A 257 36.39 -7.86 -9.53
C GLU A 257 36.47 -9.09 -8.61
#